data_AF-A0A3E2V7V8-F1
#
_entry.id   AF-A0A3E2V7V8-F1
#
_cell.length_a   1.000
_cell.length_b   1.000
_cell.length_c   1.000
_cell.angle_alpha   90.00
_cell.angle_beta   90.00
_cell.angle_gamma   90.00
#
_symmetry.space_group_name_H-M   'P 1'
#
loop_
_entity.id
_entity.type
_entity.pdbx_description
1 polymer ?
#
loop_
_entity_poly.entity_id
_entity_poly.type
_entity_poly.pdbx_seq_one_letter_code
_entity_poly.pdbx_strand_id
1 'polypeptide(L)' 'MHETQEKATTHKVFMKIIRPWPGRSGYLEKFSDLTSNGMARFRFEGDNYDTIAHVSNMEYKVYD' A
#
# COMPACT_ATOMS: atom_id res chain seq x y z
N MET A 1 -9.52 3.03 7.73
CA MET A 1 -9.20 1.69 7.18
C MET A 1 -9.97 1.38 5.90
N HIS A 2 -11.19 1.91 5.70
CA HIS A 2 -11.89 1.88 4.40
C HIS A 2 -11.31 2.88 3.38
N GLU A 3 -10.90 4.07 3.80
CA GLU A 3 -10.49 5.13 2.86
C GLU A 3 -9.31 4.79 1.95
N THR A 4 -8.26 4.11 2.42
CA THR A 4 -7.08 3.84 1.59
C THR A 4 -7.37 2.80 0.52
N GLN A 5 -8.21 1.81 0.83
CA GLN A 5 -8.65 0.77 -0.11
C GLN A 5 -9.64 1.34 -1.13
N GLU A 6 -10.61 2.13 -0.67
CA GLU A 6 -11.54 2.83 -1.54
C GLU A 6 -10.81 3.79 -2.47
N LYS A 7 -9.85 4.57 -1.94
CA LYS A 7 -9.01 5.46 -2.73
C LYS A 7 -8.09 4.71 -3.70
N ALA A 8 -7.50 3.57 -3.32
CA ALA A 8 -6.68 2.77 -4.24
C ALA A 8 -7.49 2.11 -5.38
N THR A 9 -8.81 2.00 -5.23
CA THR A 9 -9.68 1.46 -6.28
C THR A 9 -10.01 2.52 -7.34
N THR A 10 -10.06 3.79 -6.95
CA THR A 10 -10.55 4.88 -7.81
C THR A 10 -9.48 5.91 -8.17
N HIS A 11 -8.42 6.02 -7.38
CA HIS A 11 -7.38 7.05 -7.49
C HIS A 11 -5.99 6.43 -7.50
N LYS A 12 -5.01 7.17 -8.05
CA LYS A 12 -3.62 6.75 -8.06
C LYS A 12 -3.01 7.03 -6.68
N VAL A 13 -2.67 5.96 -5.94
CA VAL A 13 -2.10 6.04 -4.60
C VAL A 13 -0.61 5.78 -4.65
N PHE A 14 0.21 6.76 -4.24
CA PHE A 14 1.63 6.55 -4.01
C PHE A 14 1.87 6.11 -2.58
N MET A 15 2.61 5.03 -2.37
CA MET A 15 2.90 4.49 -1.05
C MET A 15 4.39 4.29 -0.85
N LYS A 16 4.84 4.49 0.39
CA LYS A 16 6.23 4.31 0.83
C LYS A 16 6.27 3.43 2.07
N ILE A 17 7.14 2.42 2.06
CA ILE A 17 7.42 1.57 3.21
C ILE A 17 8.45 2.27 4.10
N ILE A 18 8.08 2.43 5.37
CA ILE A 18 8.92 2.99 6.43
C ILE A 18 9.77 1.86 7.05
N ARG A 19 9.18 0.68 7.29
CA ARG A 19 9.86 -0.51 7.87
C ARG A 19 9.18 -1.82 7.41
N PRO A 20 9.91 -2.95 7.32
CA PRO A 20 11.36 -3.10 7.53
C PRO A 20 12.24 -2.64 6.36
N TRP A 21 11.64 -2.13 5.27
CA TRP A 21 12.32 -1.76 4.02
C TRP A 21 12.23 -0.25 3.78
N PRO A 22 12.93 0.57 4.59
CA PRO A 22 12.89 2.01 4.45
C PRO A 22 13.37 2.41 3.05
N GLY A 23 12.52 3.13 2.32
CA GLY A 23 12.85 3.69 1.00
C GLY A 23 12.22 2.95 -0.19
N ARG A 24 11.58 1.79 0.01
CA ARG A 24 10.77 1.19 -1.05
C ARG A 24 9.47 1.98 -1.19
N SER A 25 9.25 2.59 -2.36
CA SER A 25 8.05 3.37 -2.65
C SER A 25 7.63 3.22 -4.10
N GLY A 26 6.34 3.38 -4.37
CA GLY A 26 5.79 3.31 -5.71
C GLY A 26 4.30 3.57 -5.72
N TYR A 27 3.72 3.59 -6.90
CA TYR A 27 2.27 3.63 -7.06
C TYR A 27 1.69 2.25 -6.80
N LEU A 28 0.57 2.20 -6.10
CA LEU A 28 -0.16 0.98 -5.85
C LEU A 28 -0.91 0.57 -7.11
N GLU A 29 -0.63 -0.65 -7.59
CA GLU A 29 -1.43 -1.33 -8.61
C GLU A 29 -2.55 -2.14 -7.95
N LYS A 30 -2.28 -2.73 -6.78
CA LYS A 30 -3.25 -3.52 -6.03
C LYS A 30 -3.06 -3.32 -4.53
N PHE A 31 -4.16 -3.17 -3.81
CA PHE A 31 -4.21 -3.15 -2.36
C PHE A 31 -5.33 -4.08 -1.90
N SER A 32 -5.05 -4.99 -0.97
CA SER A 32 -6.01 -6.00 -0.49
C SER A 32 -6.38 -5.79 0.98
N ASP A 33 -7.44 -6.48 1.40
CA ASP A 33 -8.04 -6.33 2.72
C ASP A 33 -7.04 -6.50 3.85
N LEU A 34 -7.26 -5.67 4.86
CA LEU A 34 -6.41 -5.58 6.03
C LEU A 34 -6.78 -6.69 7.01
N THR A 35 -5.79 -7.52 7.35
CA THR A 35 -5.97 -8.59 8.34
C THR A 35 -6.26 -8.01 9.72
N SER A 36 -6.89 -8.78 10.62
CA SER A 36 -7.18 -8.35 12.01
C SER A 36 -5.94 -7.85 12.78
N ASN A 37 -4.75 -8.27 12.36
CA ASN A 37 -3.47 -7.94 12.99
C ASN A 37 -2.73 -6.79 12.29
N GLY A 38 -3.41 -5.97 11.47
CA GLY A 38 -2.82 -4.76 10.90
C GLY A 38 -1.97 -4.97 9.63
N MET A 39 -1.85 -6.21 9.14
CA MET A 39 -1.09 -6.52 7.92
C MET A 39 -1.96 -6.31 6.67
N ALA A 40 -1.40 -5.65 5.67
CA ALA A 40 -1.98 -5.50 4.35
C ALA A 40 -1.05 -6.10 3.29
N ARG A 41 -1.64 -6.64 2.22
CA ARG A 41 -0.92 -7.08 1.03
C ARG A 41 -1.16 -6.10 -0.11
N PHE A 42 -0.09 -5.71 -0.80
CA PHE A 42 -0.12 -4.71 -1.86
C PHE A 42 0.92 -5.01 -2.94
N ARG A 43 0.70 -4.49 -4.14
CA ARG A 43 1.62 -4.57 -5.28
C ARG A 43 1.88 -3.18 -5.82
N PHE A 44 3.15 -2.88 -6.08
CA PHE A 44 3.51 -1.64 -6.75
C PHE A 44 3.43 -1.81 -8.27
N GLU A 45 3.11 -0.74 -8.99
CA GLU A 45 3.16 -0.72 -10.46
C GLU A 45 4.54 -1.20 -10.95
N GLY A 46 4.55 -2.25 -11.79
CA GLY A 46 5.77 -2.84 -12.36
C GLY A 46 6.43 -3.91 -11.49
N ASP A 47 5.93 -4.17 -10.29
CA ASP A 47 6.39 -5.30 -9.47
C ASP A 47 5.69 -6.60 -9.87
N ASN A 48 6.46 -7.69 -9.96
CA ASN A 48 5.91 -9.03 -10.21
C ASN A 48 5.46 -9.75 -8.94
N TYR A 49 5.69 -9.17 -7.77
CA TYR A 49 5.45 -9.81 -6.47
C TYR A 49 4.64 -8.92 -5.55
N ASP A 50 3.75 -9.56 -4.79
CA ASP A 50 3.01 -8.88 -3.73
C ASP A 50 3.92 -8.69 -2.51
N THR A 51 3.87 -7.50 -1.92
CA THR A 51 4.52 -7.18 -0.65
C THR A 51 3.47 -7.22 0.47
N ILE A 52 3.81 -7.86 1.59
CA ILE A 52 2.98 -7.89 2.78
C ILE A 52 3.71 -7.14 3.90
N ALA A 53 3.06 -6.13 4.46
CA ALA A 53 3.62 -5.38 5.58
C ALA A 53 2.52 -4.77 6.46
N HIS A 54 2.89 -4.39 7.67
CA HIS A 54 2.00 -3.75 8.62
C HIS A 54 1.74 -2.30 8.20
N VAL A 55 0.47 -1.87 8.17
CA VAL A 55 0.12 -0.53 7.65
C VAL A 55 0.68 0.63 8.48
N SER A 56 0.98 0.40 9.77
CA SER A 56 1.65 1.41 10.60
C SER A 56 3.08 1.70 10.14
N ASN A 57 3.64 0.85 9.28
CA ASN A 57 4.96 1.03 8.70
C ASN A 57 4.88 1.58 7.28
N MET A 58 3.78 2.23 6.91
CA MET A 58 3.57 2.78 5.57
C MET A 58 3.11 4.23 5.64
N GLU A 59 3.60 5.04 4.71
CA GLU A 59 3.05 6.37 4.41
C GLU A 59 2.43 6.33 3.00
N TYR A 60 1.32 7.04 2.79
CA TYR A 60 0.70 7.12 1.47
C TYR A 60 0.22 8.53 1.15
N LYS A 61 0.17 8.84 -0.15
CA LYS A 61 -0.44 10.04 -0.72
C LYS A 61 -1.38 9.62 -1.85
N VAL A 62 -2.55 10.24 -1.90
CA VAL A 62 -3.55 10.00 -2.94
C VAL A 62 -3.53 11.18 -3.89
N TYR A 63 -3.52 10.90 -5.20
CA TYR A 63 -3.59 11.90 -6.25
C TYR A 63 -4.92 11.75 -7.01
N ASP A 64 -5.59 12.88 -7.27
CA ASP A 64 -6.76 12.97 -8.15
C ASP A 64 -6.36 12.90 -9.63
#